data_AF-A0A2N9N7P4-F1
#
_entry.id   AF-A0A2N9N7P4-F1
#
_cell.length_a   1.000
_cell.length_b   1.000
_cell.length_c   1.000
_cell.angle_alpha   90.00
_cell.angle_beta   90.00
_cell.angle_gamma   90.00
#
_symmetry.space_group_name_H-M   'P 1'
#
loop_
_entity.id
_entity.type
_entity.pdbx_description
1 polymer ?
#
loop_
_entity_poly.entity_id
_entity_poly.type
_entity_poly.pdbx_seq_one_letter_code
_entity_poly.pdbx_strand_id
1 'polypeptide(L)'
;MTNHEVFTHTKTDLRPVLEELRRREPIFHTPEFGTTLADFEKVTAPEYWEVGASGRRYSREFILHTLVRNPPADAASAGWQSYDHGLRRLGPDTYLFTYTLRQAERLTRRATIWQTTSEGWRILYHQGTVVSANEDDTVPPRQELEKSFPSGWFQDE
;
A
#
# COMPACT_ATOMS: atom_id res chain seq x y z
N MET A 1 0.24 1.90 25.69
CA MET A 1 -0.65 1.01 24.92
C MET A 1 -0.52 1.46 23.48
N THR A 2 0.19 0.70 22.64
CA THR A 2 0.32 1.03 21.21
C THR A 2 -1.06 0.85 20.57
N ASN A 3 -1.61 1.93 20.03
CA ASN A 3 -2.94 1.94 19.41
C ASN A 3 -2.86 1.32 18.00
N HIS A 4 -2.42 0.05 17.92
CA HIS A 4 -2.24 -0.72 16.68
C HIS A 4 -3.54 -0.84 15.88
N GLU A 5 -4.67 -0.72 16.58
CA GLU A 5 -5.99 -0.65 15.96
C GLU A 5 -6.10 0.50 14.96
N VAL A 6 -5.43 1.65 15.16
CA VAL A 6 -5.52 2.78 14.23
C VAL A 6 -5.06 2.42 12.81
N PHE A 7 -4.06 1.55 12.69
CA PHE A 7 -3.48 1.14 11.41
C PHE A 7 -4.20 -0.06 10.79
N THR A 8 -4.79 -0.92 11.63
CA THR A 8 -5.44 -2.18 11.22
C THR A 8 -6.97 -2.11 11.19
N HIS A 9 -7.55 -0.96 11.59
CA HIS A 9 -8.99 -0.82 11.70
C HIS A 9 -9.69 -1.04 10.36
N THR A 10 -10.63 -1.98 10.37
CA THR A 10 -11.54 -2.27 9.26
C THR A 10 -12.95 -2.43 9.80
N LYS A 11 -13.92 -1.68 9.24
CA LYS A 11 -15.32 -1.85 9.61
C LYS A 11 -15.80 -3.27 9.28
N THR A 12 -16.65 -3.85 10.12
CA THR A 12 -17.09 -5.25 9.99
C THR A 12 -17.74 -5.55 8.63
N ASP A 13 -18.51 -4.62 8.09
CA ASP A 13 -19.16 -4.73 6.77
C ASP A 13 -18.15 -4.74 5.60
N LEU A 14 -16.92 -4.27 5.83
CA LEU A 14 -15.86 -4.23 4.83
C LEU A 14 -14.95 -5.46 4.84
N ARG A 15 -15.12 -6.38 5.79
CA ARG A 15 -14.28 -7.60 5.87
C ARG A 15 -14.26 -8.45 4.60
N PRO A 16 -15.39 -8.64 3.87
CA PRO A 16 -15.34 -9.35 2.59
C PRO A 16 -14.46 -8.65 1.55
N VAL A 17 -14.53 -7.31 1.48
CA VAL A 17 -13.69 -6.51 0.58
C VAL A 17 -12.22 -6.58 1.00
N LEU A 18 -11.95 -6.53 2.30
CA LEU A 18 -10.59 -6.68 2.84
C LEU A 18 -9.97 -8.00 2.38
N GLU A 19 -10.67 -9.12 2.53
CA GLU A 19 -10.14 -10.42 2.10
C GLU A 19 -9.95 -10.52 0.60
N GLU A 20 -10.81 -9.87 -0.19
CA GLU A 20 -10.65 -9.82 -1.64
C GLU A 20 -9.40 -9.04 -2.05
N LEU A 21 -9.18 -7.86 -1.47
CA LEU A 21 -8.02 -7.02 -1.75
C LEU A 21 -6.73 -7.61 -1.18
N ARG A 22 -6.78 -8.28 -0.03
CA ARG A 22 -5.62 -8.97 0.58
C ARG A 22 -5.02 -10.02 -0.34
N ARG A 23 -5.83 -10.70 -1.16
CA ARG A 23 -5.34 -11.65 -2.17
C ARG A 23 -4.66 -10.97 -3.35
N ARG A 24 -5.02 -9.73 -3.68
CA ARG A 24 -4.46 -8.96 -4.81
C ARG A 24 -3.14 -8.28 -4.47
N GLU A 25 -2.78 -8.24 -3.20
CA GLU A 25 -1.58 -7.60 -2.70
C GLU A 25 -0.47 -8.63 -2.43
N PRO A 26 0.81 -8.27 -2.58
CA PRO A 26 1.30 -6.98 -3.08
C PRO A 26 1.09 -6.82 -4.59
N ILE A 27 0.57 -5.67 -5.04
CA ILE A 27 0.27 -5.42 -6.46
C ILE A 27 1.45 -5.77 -7.39
N PHE A 28 1.12 -6.30 -8.57
CA PHE A 28 2.05 -6.80 -9.58
C PHE A 28 2.90 -8.02 -9.17
N HIS A 29 2.96 -8.37 -7.88
CA HIS A 29 3.72 -9.50 -7.37
C HIS A 29 2.84 -10.71 -7.02
N THR A 30 1.56 -10.68 -7.40
CA THR A 30 0.62 -11.80 -7.26
C THR A 30 0.15 -12.25 -8.65
N PRO A 31 0.80 -13.27 -9.26
CA PRO A 31 0.53 -13.70 -10.64
C PRO A 31 -0.94 -14.07 -10.94
N GLU A 32 -1.67 -14.54 -9.93
CA GLU A 32 -3.11 -14.84 -10.03
C GLU A 32 -3.93 -13.64 -10.55
N PHE A 33 -3.48 -12.41 -10.31
CA PHE A 33 -4.18 -11.18 -10.66
C PHE A 33 -3.55 -10.41 -11.82
N GLY A 34 -2.57 -11.00 -12.50
CA GLY A 34 -2.02 -10.46 -13.73
C GLY A 34 -0.59 -10.88 -13.98
N THR A 35 -0.30 -11.27 -15.21
CA THR A 35 1.06 -11.59 -15.68
C THR A 35 1.39 -10.94 -17.01
N THR A 36 0.38 -10.45 -17.74
CA THR A 36 0.53 -9.82 -19.05
C THR A 36 0.32 -8.31 -18.97
N LEU A 37 0.80 -7.60 -20.00
CA LEU A 37 0.54 -6.16 -20.15
C LEU A 37 -0.96 -5.84 -20.09
N ALA A 38 -1.79 -6.61 -20.80
CA ALA A 38 -3.24 -6.40 -20.83
C ALA A 38 -3.88 -6.58 -19.44
N ASP A 39 -3.39 -7.53 -18.63
CA ASP A 39 -3.87 -7.70 -17.25
C ASP A 39 -3.52 -6.48 -16.40
N PHE A 40 -2.26 -6.02 -16.48
CA PHE A 40 -1.79 -4.85 -15.76
C PHE A 40 -2.51 -3.56 -16.21
N GLU A 41 -2.81 -3.44 -17.50
CA GLU A 41 -3.59 -2.34 -18.03
C GLU A 41 -5.01 -2.33 -17.50
N LYS A 42 -5.64 -3.51 -17.38
CA LYS A 42 -7.01 -3.66 -16.87
C LYS A 42 -7.11 -3.33 -15.39
N VAL A 43 -6.11 -3.71 -14.59
CA VAL A 43 -6.10 -3.49 -13.14
C VAL A 43 -5.57 -2.11 -12.73
N THR A 44 -4.96 -1.33 -13.63
CA THR A 44 -4.50 0.03 -13.34
C THR A 44 -5.41 1.06 -14.00
N ALA A 45 -5.93 2.03 -13.23
CA ALA A 45 -6.71 3.12 -13.80
C ALA A 45 -5.86 3.94 -14.79
N PRO A 46 -6.44 4.58 -15.81
CA PRO A 46 -5.67 5.35 -16.80
C PRO A 46 -4.75 6.42 -16.19
N GLU A 47 -5.18 7.07 -15.11
CA GLU A 47 -4.40 8.10 -14.39
C GLU A 47 -3.55 7.53 -13.23
N TYR A 48 -3.38 6.21 -13.16
CA TYR A 48 -2.60 5.56 -12.12
C TYR A 48 -1.16 6.09 -12.07
N TRP A 49 -0.66 6.26 -10.85
CA TRP A 49 0.75 6.52 -10.58
C TRP A 49 1.11 5.98 -9.21
N GLU A 50 2.40 5.79 -8.96
CA GLU A 50 2.87 5.29 -7.67
C GLU A 50 4.07 6.05 -7.14
N VAL A 51 4.22 6.00 -5.81
CA VAL A 51 5.45 6.38 -5.12
C VAL A 51 6.16 5.11 -4.68
N GLY A 52 7.30 4.82 -5.31
CA GLY A 52 8.15 3.72 -4.86
C GLY A 52 8.84 4.06 -3.54
N ALA A 53 9.38 3.07 -2.84
CA ALA A 53 10.00 3.32 -1.54
C ALA A 53 11.30 4.14 -1.57
N SER A 54 11.78 4.51 -2.76
CA SER A 54 12.79 5.55 -2.95
C SER A 54 12.24 6.98 -2.82
N GLY A 55 10.92 7.16 -2.69
CA GLY A 55 10.23 8.45 -2.76
C GLY A 55 10.03 8.96 -4.19
N ARG A 56 10.51 8.22 -5.21
CA ARG A 56 10.31 8.59 -6.63
C ARG A 56 8.87 8.33 -7.04
N ARG A 57 8.33 9.24 -7.85
CA ARG A 57 7.04 9.11 -8.52
C ARG A 57 7.24 8.42 -9.87
N TYR A 58 6.37 7.47 -10.18
CA TYR A 58 6.36 6.74 -11.45
C TYR A 58 4.96 6.83 -12.08
N SER A 59 4.91 7.13 -13.37
CA SER A 59 3.66 7.11 -14.13
C SER A 59 3.26 5.68 -14.48
N ARG A 60 1.98 5.46 -14.77
CA ARG A 60 1.46 4.19 -15.27
C ARG A 60 2.27 3.65 -16.45
N GLU A 61 2.56 4.47 -17.45
CA GLU A 61 3.27 4.04 -18.67
C GLU A 61 4.66 3.51 -18.33
N PHE A 62 5.38 4.20 -17.45
CA PHE A 62 6.69 3.76 -16.99
C PHE A 62 6.61 2.41 -16.24
N ILE A 63 5.60 2.25 -15.38
CA ILE A 63 5.40 1.03 -14.59
C ILE A 63 5.08 -0.14 -15.50
N LEU A 64 4.09 -0.01 -16.39
CA LEU A 64 3.69 -1.05 -17.34
C LEU A 64 4.86 -1.49 -18.23
N HIS A 65 5.61 -0.53 -18.75
CA HIS A 65 6.77 -0.81 -19.57
C HIS A 65 7.89 -1.52 -18.78
N THR A 66 8.07 -1.15 -17.51
CA THR A 66 8.99 -1.83 -16.60
C THR A 66 8.57 -3.27 -16.33
N LEU A 67 7.29 -3.50 -16.08
CA LEU A 67 6.72 -4.83 -15.80
C LEU A 67 6.89 -5.80 -16.98
N VAL A 68 6.73 -5.31 -18.21
CA VAL A 68 6.94 -6.13 -19.43
C VAL A 68 8.41 -6.49 -19.61
N ARG A 69 9.31 -5.53 -19.38
CA ARG A 69 10.76 -5.73 -19.57
C ARG A 69 11.39 -6.56 -18.44
N ASN A 70 10.88 -6.41 -17.24
CA ASN A 70 11.37 -7.07 -16.04
C ASN A 70 10.16 -7.67 -15.30
N PRO A 71 9.76 -8.89 -15.68
CA PRO A 71 8.66 -9.58 -15.01
C PRO A 71 8.87 -9.59 -13.49
N PRO A 72 7.87 -9.18 -12.70
CA PRO A 72 7.99 -9.12 -11.25
C PRO A 72 8.14 -10.52 -10.66
N ALA A 73 8.92 -10.63 -9.59
CA ALA A 73 8.98 -11.86 -8.81
C ALA A 73 7.61 -12.13 -8.15
N ASP A 74 7.21 -13.39 -8.09
CA ASP A 74 6.06 -13.83 -7.29
C ASP A 74 6.38 -13.67 -5.79
N ALA A 75 5.58 -12.88 -5.10
CA ALA A 75 5.72 -12.60 -3.68
C ALA A 75 5.65 -13.88 -2.83
N ALA A 76 4.76 -14.82 -3.17
CA ALA A 76 4.60 -16.05 -2.41
C ALA A 76 5.84 -16.94 -2.57
N SER A 77 6.29 -17.16 -3.80
CA SER A 77 7.53 -17.90 -4.08
C SER A 77 8.77 -17.25 -3.48
N ALA A 78 8.80 -15.91 -3.37
CA ALA A 78 9.88 -15.16 -2.75
C ALA A 78 9.81 -15.11 -1.21
N GLY A 79 8.80 -15.74 -0.59
CA GLY A 79 8.63 -15.79 0.85
C GLY A 79 8.29 -14.44 1.49
N TRP A 80 7.70 -13.52 0.74
CA TRP A 80 7.31 -12.21 1.27
C TRP A 80 6.11 -12.35 2.20
N GLN A 81 6.08 -11.52 3.24
CA GLN A 81 5.02 -11.54 4.25
C GLN A 81 4.31 -10.20 4.29
N SER A 82 2.98 -10.24 4.25
CA SER A 82 2.15 -9.07 4.52
C SER A 82 1.32 -9.26 5.78
N TYR A 83 1.19 -8.19 6.57
CA TYR A 83 0.47 -8.19 7.84
C TYR A 83 0.00 -6.76 8.19
N ASP A 84 -0.69 -6.59 9.31
CA ASP A 84 -1.33 -5.32 9.72
C ASP A 84 -2.24 -4.72 8.65
N HIS A 85 -3.06 -5.56 8.01
CA HIS A 85 -3.97 -5.10 6.98
C HIS A 85 -5.09 -4.24 7.57
N GLY A 86 -5.35 -3.11 6.93
CA GLY A 86 -6.44 -2.19 7.25
C GLY A 86 -7.17 -1.77 5.96
N LEU A 87 -8.47 -1.54 6.07
CA LEU A 87 -9.29 -1.10 4.95
C LEU A 87 -10.24 0.01 5.37
N ARG A 88 -10.18 1.13 4.64
CA ARG A 88 -11.06 2.28 4.83
C ARG A 88 -11.81 2.59 3.53
N ARG A 89 -13.14 2.67 3.59
CA ARG A 89 -13.95 3.18 2.48
C ARG A 89 -13.74 4.70 2.35
N LEU A 90 -13.36 5.16 1.16
CA LEU A 90 -13.17 6.59 0.83
C LEU A 90 -14.36 7.17 0.06
N GLY A 91 -15.09 6.32 -0.68
CA GLY A 91 -16.28 6.67 -1.44
C GLY A 91 -17.15 5.42 -1.67
N PRO A 92 -18.24 5.52 -2.47
CA PRO A 92 -19.14 4.38 -2.70
C PRO A 92 -18.39 3.12 -3.13
N ASP A 93 -17.47 3.27 -4.09
CA ASP A 93 -16.75 2.17 -4.73
C ASP A 93 -15.22 2.26 -4.55
N THR A 94 -14.75 3.17 -3.69
CA THR A 94 -13.32 3.48 -3.52
C THR A 94 -12.86 3.17 -2.10
N TYR A 95 -11.70 2.53 -1.99
CA TYR A 95 -11.17 2.00 -0.74
C TYR A 95 -9.66 2.26 -0.64
N LEU A 96 -9.21 2.65 0.55
CA LEU A 96 -7.81 2.69 0.93
C LEU A 96 -7.47 1.38 1.64
N PHE A 97 -6.58 0.58 1.05
CA PHE A 97 -6.01 -0.62 1.64
C PHE A 97 -4.59 -0.29 2.13
N THR A 98 -4.31 -0.55 3.41
CA THR A 98 -3.00 -0.33 4.02
C THR A 98 -2.48 -1.60 4.63
N TYR A 99 -1.17 -1.82 4.58
CA TYR A 99 -0.55 -3.01 5.16
C TYR A 99 0.96 -2.82 5.30
N THR A 100 1.57 -3.76 6.01
CA THR A 100 3.03 -3.90 6.13
C THR A 100 3.49 -4.98 5.18
N LEU A 101 4.57 -4.74 4.45
CA LEU A 101 5.21 -5.75 3.61
C LEU A 101 6.67 -5.92 4.04
N ARG A 102 7.03 -7.16 4.41
CA ARG A 102 8.40 -7.60 4.69
C ARG A 102 8.95 -8.36 3.49
N GLN A 103 10.04 -7.85 2.94
CA GLN A 103 10.78 -8.41 1.81
C GLN A 103 12.22 -8.67 2.27
N ALA A 104 12.47 -9.88 2.79
CA ALA A 104 13.70 -10.18 3.54
C ALA A 104 13.92 -9.13 4.67
N GLU A 105 15.06 -8.44 4.65
CA GLU A 105 15.42 -7.40 5.64
C GLU A 105 14.68 -6.07 5.43
N ARG A 106 14.03 -5.88 4.28
CA ARG A 106 13.37 -4.62 3.95
C ARG A 106 11.93 -4.63 4.42
N LEU A 107 11.58 -3.65 5.25
CA LEU A 107 10.22 -3.40 5.70
C LEU A 107 9.63 -2.16 5.03
N THR A 108 8.39 -2.26 4.54
CA THR A 108 7.67 -1.14 3.95
C THR A 108 6.24 -1.04 4.48
N ARG A 109 5.76 0.18 4.72
CA ARG A 109 4.32 0.47 4.87
C ARG A 109 3.76 0.75 3.49
N ARG A 110 2.65 0.11 3.17
CA ARG A 110 2.04 0.12 1.84
C ARG A 110 0.65 0.75 1.94
N ALA A 111 0.30 1.52 0.92
CA ALA A 111 -1.00 2.11 0.74
C ALA A 111 -1.42 1.96 -0.72
N THR A 112 -2.57 1.34 -0.96
CA THR A 112 -3.15 1.21 -2.29
C THR A 112 -4.57 1.75 -2.25
N ILE A 113 -4.89 2.65 -3.18
CA ILE A 113 -6.27 3.08 -3.40
C ILE A 113 -6.86 2.22 -4.49
N TRP A 114 -7.86 1.43 -4.12
CA TRP A 114 -8.61 0.54 -4.98
C TRP A 114 -9.97 1.12 -5.31
N GLN A 115 -10.44 0.89 -6.53
CA GLN A 115 -11.79 1.17 -6.97
C GLN A 115 -12.41 -0.10 -7.54
N THR A 116 -13.62 -0.45 -7.12
CA THR A 116 -14.40 -1.49 -7.78
C THR A 116 -15.16 -0.89 -8.96
N THR A 117 -15.21 -1.62 -10.07
CA THR A 117 -15.93 -1.23 -11.29
C THR A 117 -16.72 -2.42 -11.82
N SER A 118 -17.59 -2.20 -12.80
CA SER A 118 -18.29 -3.30 -13.49
C SER A 118 -17.33 -4.30 -14.18
N GLU A 119 -16.09 -3.89 -14.47
CA GLU A 119 -15.07 -4.72 -15.12
C GLU A 119 -14.12 -5.40 -14.12
N GLY A 120 -14.29 -5.12 -12.83
CA GLY A 120 -13.43 -5.58 -11.74
C GLY A 120 -12.70 -4.45 -11.03
N TRP A 121 -11.68 -4.82 -10.26
CA TRP A 121 -10.91 -3.89 -9.45
C TRP A 121 -9.88 -3.11 -10.29
N ARG A 122 -9.75 -1.81 -9.99
CA ARG A 122 -8.71 -0.94 -10.52
C ARG A 122 -7.94 -0.26 -9.39
N ILE A 123 -6.65 -0.12 -9.59
CA ILE A 123 -5.74 0.62 -8.72
C ILE A 123 -5.74 2.08 -9.21
N LEU A 124 -6.09 2.99 -8.31
CA LEU A 124 -6.04 4.43 -8.57
C LEU A 124 -4.67 5.01 -8.19
N TYR A 125 -4.04 4.47 -7.14
CA TYR A 125 -2.78 4.95 -6.60
C TYR A 125 -2.10 3.86 -5.75
N HIS A 126 -0.77 3.84 -5.74
CA HIS A 126 0.01 3.00 -4.82
C HIS A 126 1.19 3.76 -4.21
N GLN A 127 1.52 3.42 -2.97
CA GLN A 127 2.74 3.86 -2.33
C GLN A 127 3.33 2.75 -1.48
N GLY A 128 4.66 2.60 -1.54
CA GLY A 128 5.42 1.91 -0.52
C GLY A 128 6.42 2.86 0.12
N THR A 129 6.41 2.97 1.45
CA THR A 129 7.35 3.80 2.21
C THR A 129 8.24 2.88 3.05
N VAL A 130 9.56 3.07 2.99
CA VAL A 130 10.48 2.28 3.85
C VAL A 130 10.23 2.64 5.31
N VAL A 131 10.15 1.62 6.17
CA VAL A 131 10.13 1.84 7.61
C VAL A 131 11.56 2.13 8.07
N SER A 132 11.82 3.38 8.42
CA SER A 132 13.10 3.83 8.99
C SER A 132 12.96 4.37 10.42
N ALA A 133 11.74 4.45 10.94
CA ALA A 133 11.41 4.81 12.33
C ALA A 133 11.10 3.53 13.13
N ASN A 134 11.00 3.64 14.46
CA ASN A 134 10.55 2.52 15.29
C ASN A 134 9.16 2.04 14.81
N GLU A 135 8.99 0.73 14.74
CA GLU A 135 7.97 0.12 13.88
C GLU A 135 6.54 0.63 14.18
N ASP A 136 6.13 0.77 15.45
CA ASP A 136 4.72 0.99 15.82
C ASP A 136 4.45 2.27 16.63
N ASP A 137 5.34 3.26 16.52
CA ASP A 137 5.18 4.53 17.21
C ASP A 137 4.01 5.33 16.60
N THR A 138 2.82 5.22 17.21
CA THR A 138 1.68 6.10 16.91
C THR A 138 1.97 7.57 17.21
N VAL A 139 2.90 7.80 18.13
CA VAL A 139 3.50 9.09 18.47
C VAL A 139 5.00 8.84 18.58
N PRO A 140 5.85 9.49 17.77
CA PRO A 140 7.30 9.34 17.88
C PRO A 140 7.80 9.70 19.29
N PRO A 141 8.95 9.17 19.73
CA PRO A 141 9.55 9.56 20.99
C PRO A 141 9.83 11.06 21.00
N ARG A 142 9.72 11.73 22.16
CA ARG A 142 9.92 13.19 22.29
C ARG A 142 11.21 13.69 21.62
N GLN A 143 12.29 12.91 21.74
CA GLN A 143 13.61 13.23 21.16
C GLN A 143 13.61 13.25 19.61
N GLU A 144 12.70 12.51 18.96
CA GLU A 144 12.51 12.56 17.51
C GLU A 144 11.53 13.66 17.10
N LEU A 145 10.51 13.94 17.93
CA LEU A 145 9.60 15.07 17.70
C LEU A 145 10.36 16.40 17.65
N GLU A 146 11.27 16.63 18.58
CA GLU A 146 12.11 17.85 18.63
C GLU A 146 13.05 18.01 17.43
N LYS A 147 13.41 16.91 16.75
CA LYS A 147 14.26 16.92 15.56
C LYS A 147 13.46 17.11 14.27
N SER A 148 12.27 16.52 14.20
CA SER A 148 11.43 16.49 13.00
C SER A 148 10.47 17.69 12.92
N PHE A 149 10.11 18.28 14.05
CA PHE A 149 9.19 19.41 14.13
C PHE A 149 9.81 20.53 14.99
N PRO A 150 10.34 21.62 14.39
CA PRO A 150 10.87 22.74 15.18
C PRO A 150 9.79 23.33 16.09
N SER A 151 10.20 23.87 17.25
CA SER A 151 9.32 24.35 18.33
C SER A 151 8.16 25.23 17.82
N GLY A 152 6.92 24.75 17.97
CA GLY A 152 5.69 25.49 17.59
C GLY A 152 4.51 24.63 17.15
N TRP A 153 4.72 23.34 16.81
CA TRP A 153 3.66 22.45 16.29
C TRP A 153 2.74 21.82 17.36
N PHE A 154 3.08 21.95 18.64
CA PHE A 154 2.36 21.30 19.74
C PHE A 154 2.06 22.25 20.92
N GLN A 155 2.04 23.57 20.69
CA GLN A 155 1.46 24.49 21.67
C GLN A 155 -0.01 24.71 21.31
N ASP A 156 -0.87 24.31 22.25
CA ASP A 156 -2.33 24.47 22.34
C ASP A 156 -3.15 23.18 22.18
N GLU A 157 -3.23 22.42 23.28
CA GLU A 157 -4.48 21.95 23.92
C GLU A 157 -4.24 21.71 25.42
#